data_AF-A0A957D2P6-F1
#
_entry.id   AF-A0A957D2P6-F1
#
_cell.length_a   1.000
_cell.length_b   1.000
_cell.length_c   1.000
_cell.angle_alpha   90.00
_cell.angle_beta   90.00
_cell.angle_gamma   90.00
#
_symmetry.space_group_name_H-M   'P 1'
#
loop_
_entity.id
_entity.type
_entity.pdbx_description
1 polymer ?
#
loop_
_entity_poly.entity_id
_entity_poly.type
_entity_poly.pdbx_seq_one_letter_code
_entity_poly.pdbx_strand_id
1 'polypeptide(L)'
;MIDQETVWSDIWPVVESLIQATLAEDGAAIDPLLVPGEQAAEMMTLYGTAVFDILLKTVLGRGSLGLTRAIETENGRYVHIEYAWPDPTAEDNAYTAADVVSVKLEQHGTRWLIADINPAHTDLPLTSARARGILTTSKILTETDNIPSEPWVLPVAFYAGALQLPLQPSAMADAVEELLMPGLQHRTYGAMLQIRGRRLWRDFKAATDPELEKPEGWAAAAEFIMSEQDKRGQTQAAVAKQYKSGLAAVVPRIRQIKKALAIQGLDERYTDLQTTQIVYKDQ
;
A
#
# COMPACT_ATOMS: atom_id res chain seq x y z
N MET A 1 -1.73 -14.54 -22.75
CA MET A 1 -0.76 -13.68 -23.44
C MET A 1 -1.51 -12.50 -24.01
N ILE A 2 -1.44 -11.40 -23.29
CA ILE A 2 -1.98 -10.11 -23.64
C ILE A 2 -1.26 -9.55 -24.86
N ASP A 3 -2.02 -9.07 -25.84
CA ASP A 3 -1.48 -8.40 -27.01
C ASP A 3 -1.46 -6.88 -26.85
N GLN A 4 -0.73 -6.22 -27.75
CA GLN A 4 -0.59 -4.77 -27.75
C GLN A 4 -1.94 -4.04 -27.96
N GLU A 5 -2.84 -4.60 -28.77
CA GLU A 5 -4.15 -4.00 -29.02
C GLU A 5 -5.00 -3.94 -27.76
N THR A 6 -5.03 -5.03 -26.98
CA THR A 6 -5.70 -5.13 -25.68
C THR A 6 -5.10 -4.14 -24.68
N VAL A 7 -3.76 -4.02 -24.64
CA VAL A 7 -3.09 -3.05 -23.76
C VAL A 7 -3.58 -1.63 -24.04
N TRP A 8 -3.56 -1.20 -25.30
CA TRP A 8 -3.90 0.19 -25.65
C TRP A 8 -5.39 0.49 -25.64
N SER A 9 -6.23 -0.49 -25.98
CA SER A 9 -7.68 -0.26 -26.17
C SER A 9 -8.49 -0.49 -24.90
N ASP A 10 -8.08 -1.44 -24.04
CA ASP A 10 -8.91 -1.89 -22.91
C ASP A 10 -8.28 -1.59 -21.54
N ILE A 11 -6.94 -1.63 -21.45
CA ILE A 11 -6.24 -1.57 -20.15
C ILE A 11 -5.66 -0.18 -19.88
N TRP A 12 -4.90 0.37 -20.82
CA TRP A 12 -4.32 1.69 -20.70
C TRP A 12 -5.36 2.78 -20.40
N PRO A 13 -6.56 2.79 -21.04
CA PRO A 13 -7.58 3.79 -20.73
C PRO A 13 -8.07 3.76 -19.28
N VAL A 14 -7.99 2.62 -18.58
CA VAL A 14 -8.33 2.52 -17.15
C VAL A 14 -7.28 3.25 -16.31
N VAL A 15 -6.00 3.06 -16.61
CA VAL A 15 -4.89 3.75 -15.93
C VAL A 15 -4.94 5.26 -16.21
N GLU A 16 -5.16 5.64 -17.48
CA GLU A 16 -5.32 7.03 -17.88
C GLU A 16 -6.52 7.68 -17.18
N SER A 17 -7.67 7.00 -17.13
CA SER A 17 -8.86 7.51 -16.43
C SER A 17 -8.60 7.74 -14.95
N LEU A 18 -7.83 6.85 -14.29
CA LEU A 18 -7.45 7.04 -12.90
C LEU A 18 -6.55 8.28 -12.72
N ILE A 19 -5.57 8.46 -13.60
CA ILE A 19 -4.67 9.63 -13.57
C ILE A 19 -5.48 10.92 -13.76
N GLN A 20 -6.37 10.97 -14.75
CA GLN A 20 -7.21 12.14 -15.02
C GLN A 20 -8.16 12.44 -13.85
N ALA A 21 -8.80 11.42 -13.29
CA ALA A 21 -9.68 11.59 -12.13
C ALA A 21 -8.90 12.04 -10.88
N THR A 22 -7.65 11.58 -10.71
CA THR A 22 -6.75 12.04 -9.64
C THR A 22 -6.42 13.51 -9.81
N LEU A 23 -6.01 13.94 -11.01
CA LEU A 23 -5.72 15.34 -11.33
C LEU A 23 -6.94 16.27 -11.14
N ALA A 24 -8.15 15.74 -11.32
CA ALA A 24 -9.41 16.45 -11.09
C ALA A 24 -9.91 16.37 -9.63
N GLU A 25 -9.21 15.64 -8.76
CA GLU A 25 -9.62 15.31 -7.39
C GLU A 25 -11.02 14.66 -7.32
N ASP A 26 -11.43 13.94 -8.37
CA ASP A 26 -12.77 13.36 -8.51
C ASP A 26 -12.83 11.92 -7.97
N GLY A 27 -13.14 11.80 -6.67
CA GLY A 27 -13.29 10.50 -6.02
C GLY A 27 -14.41 9.63 -6.60
N ALA A 28 -15.48 10.24 -7.14
CA ALA A 28 -16.60 9.49 -7.71
C ALA A 28 -16.23 8.86 -9.06
N ALA A 29 -15.28 9.45 -9.79
CA ALA A 29 -14.69 8.88 -10.99
C ALA A 29 -13.62 7.82 -10.68
N ILE A 30 -12.91 7.95 -9.54
CA ILE A 30 -11.87 7.00 -9.11
C ILE A 30 -12.49 5.67 -8.62
N ASP A 31 -13.46 5.72 -7.70
CA ASP A 31 -14.06 4.54 -7.07
C ASP A 31 -14.43 3.38 -8.03
N PRO A 32 -15.12 3.62 -9.17
CA PRO A 32 -15.52 2.54 -10.07
C PRO A 32 -14.35 1.92 -10.86
N LEU A 33 -13.14 2.49 -10.81
CA LEU A 33 -11.93 1.97 -11.45
C LEU A 33 -11.18 0.98 -10.56
N LEU A 34 -11.53 0.87 -9.28
CA LEU A 34 -10.78 0.09 -8.30
C LEU A 34 -11.41 -1.29 -8.07
N VAL A 35 -10.58 -2.30 -7.85
CA VAL A 35 -11.04 -3.62 -7.43
C VAL A 35 -11.47 -3.55 -5.95
N PRO A 36 -12.74 -3.87 -5.60
CA PRO A 36 -13.20 -3.82 -4.22
C PRO A 36 -12.41 -4.77 -3.31
N GLY A 37 -11.95 -4.26 -2.16
CA GLY A 37 -11.20 -5.03 -1.16
C GLY A 37 -9.72 -5.24 -1.48
N GLU A 38 -9.26 -4.82 -2.67
CA GLU A 38 -7.83 -4.78 -3.01
C GLU A 38 -7.17 -3.48 -2.55
N GLN A 39 -5.84 -3.44 -2.62
CA GLN A 39 -5.02 -2.41 -2.01
C GLN A 39 -5.39 -0.99 -2.44
N ALA A 40 -5.63 -0.75 -3.73
CA ALA A 40 -5.96 0.58 -4.23
C ALA A 40 -7.31 1.09 -3.66
N ALA A 41 -8.32 0.22 -3.57
CA ALA A 41 -9.62 0.56 -2.96
C ALA A 41 -9.49 0.79 -1.44
N GLU A 42 -8.65 0.01 -0.76
CA GLU A 42 -8.38 0.20 0.67
C GLU A 42 -7.62 1.52 0.94
N MET A 43 -6.66 1.89 0.09
CA MET A 43 -5.98 3.20 0.12
C MET A 43 -7.00 4.34 -0.03
N MET A 44 -7.87 4.27 -1.05
CA MET A 44 -8.92 5.26 -1.29
C MET A 44 -9.85 5.39 -0.10
N THR A 45 -10.27 4.27 0.49
CA THR A 45 -11.14 4.28 1.67
C THR A 45 -10.47 4.94 2.87
N LEU A 46 -9.18 4.65 3.11
CA LEU A 46 -8.47 5.17 4.29
C LEU A 46 -8.10 6.64 4.17
N TYR A 47 -7.69 7.09 2.99
CA TYR A 47 -7.03 8.39 2.82
C TYR A 47 -7.78 9.34 1.87
N GLY A 48 -8.76 8.84 1.12
CA GLY A 48 -9.43 9.58 0.06
C GLY A 48 -8.54 9.75 -1.18
N THR A 49 -8.92 10.69 -2.06
CA THR A 49 -8.29 10.91 -3.37
C THR A 49 -6.81 11.28 -3.28
N ALA A 50 -6.40 12.02 -2.26
CA ALA A 50 -5.04 12.52 -2.05
C ALA A 50 -3.97 11.41 -1.99
N VAL A 51 -4.35 10.15 -1.74
CA VAL A 51 -3.40 9.04 -1.80
C VAL A 51 -2.90 8.79 -3.22
N PHE A 52 -3.77 8.93 -4.21
CA PHE A 52 -3.39 8.69 -5.60
C PHE A 52 -2.43 9.75 -6.12
N ASP A 53 -2.50 10.97 -5.58
CA ASP A 53 -1.52 12.01 -5.86
C ASP A 53 -0.09 11.61 -5.52
N ILE A 54 0.06 10.88 -4.41
CA ILE A 54 1.34 10.34 -3.94
C ILE A 54 1.73 9.10 -4.74
N LEU A 55 0.79 8.15 -4.92
CA LEU A 55 1.08 6.85 -5.54
C LEU A 55 1.37 6.96 -7.04
N LEU A 56 0.58 7.75 -7.76
CA LEU A 56 0.72 7.98 -9.20
C LEU A 56 1.78 9.04 -9.52
N LYS A 57 2.29 9.73 -8.50
CA LYS A 57 3.23 10.85 -8.62
C LYS A 57 2.66 11.94 -9.55
N THR A 58 1.38 12.28 -9.41
CA THR A 58 0.74 13.33 -10.23
C THR A 58 1.05 14.74 -9.73
N VAL A 59 1.41 14.90 -8.45
CA VAL A 59 1.92 16.17 -7.87
C VAL A 59 3.23 16.66 -8.50
N LEU A 60 3.85 15.87 -9.38
CA LEU A 60 5.08 16.24 -10.08
C LEU A 60 4.89 17.30 -11.17
N GLY A 61 3.65 17.52 -11.64
CA GLY A 61 3.37 18.53 -12.67
C GLY A 61 4.07 18.26 -14.02
N ARG A 62 4.41 17.01 -14.31
CA ARG A 62 5.09 16.62 -15.57
C ARG A 62 4.07 16.49 -16.71
N GLY A 63 4.41 17.04 -17.87
CA GLY A 63 3.49 17.19 -19.00
C GLY A 63 3.45 16.03 -19.99
N SER A 64 4.33 15.03 -19.83
CA SER A 64 4.39 13.84 -20.70
C SER A 64 4.49 12.57 -19.86
N LEU A 65 3.84 11.52 -20.34
CA LEU A 65 3.87 10.18 -19.75
C LEU A 65 4.23 9.19 -20.86
N GLY A 66 5.10 8.23 -20.55
CA GLY A 66 5.43 7.13 -21.45
C GLY A 66 5.08 5.79 -20.83
N LEU A 67 4.31 4.96 -21.53
CA LEU A 67 4.16 3.54 -21.20
C LEU A 67 5.50 2.85 -21.48
N THR A 68 6.09 2.26 -20.45
CA THR A 68 7.42 1.66 -20.52
C THR A 68 7.34 0.14 -20.62
N ARG A 69 6.30 -0.47 -20.04
CA ARG A 69 6.16 -1.92 -19.99
C ARG A 69 4.73 -2.38 -19.73
N ALA A 70 4.37 -3.54 -20.27
CA ALA A 70 3.16 -4.28 -19.91
C ALA A 70 3.51 -5.75 -19.67
N ILE A 71 3.11 -6.33 -18.52
CA ILE A 71 3.46 -7.70 -18.12
C ILE A 71 2.22 -8.46 -17.69
N GLU A 72 2.03 -9.66 -18.24
CA GLU A 72 1.04 -10.62 -17.74
C GLU A 72 1.67 -11.52 -16.66
N THR A 73 0.98 -11.69 -15.53
CA THR A 73 1.41 -12.56 -14.42
C THR A 73 0.28 -13.46 -13.96
N GLU A 74 0.62 -14.50 -13.18
CA GLU A 74 -0.35 -15.47 -12.64
C GLU A 74 -1.28 -16.07 -13.70
N ASN A 75 -0.71 -16.54 -14.81
CA ASN A 75 -1.43 -17.16 -15.93
C ASN A 75 -2.56 -16.29 -16.52
N GLY A 76 -2.33 -14.97 -16.60
CA GLY A 76 -3.32 -14.06 -17.18
C GLY A 76 -4.26 -13.42 -16.18
N ARG A 77 -4.16 -13.78 -14.89
CA ARG A 77 -5.01 -13.19 -13.86
C ARG A 77 -4.73 -11.70 -13.69
N TYR A 78 -3.46 -11.30 -13.72
CA TYR A 78 -3.06 -9.91 -13.51
C TYR A 78 -2.24 -9.37 -14.67
N VAL A 79 -2.50 -8.12 -15.01
CA VAL A 79 -1.68 -7.33 -15.92
C VAL A 79 -1.04 -6.19 -15.13
N HIS A 80 0.26 -6.01 -15.30
CA HIS A 80 0.99 -4.88 -14.73
C HIS A 80 1.34 -3.91 -15.85
N ILE A 81 0.91 -2.66 -15.71
CA ILE A 81 1.29 -1.56 -16.59
C ILE A 81 2.34 -0.73 -15.85
N GLU A 82 3.49 -0.54 -16.49
CA GLU A 82 4.46 0.44 -16.04
C GLU A 82 4.46 1.64 -16.96
N TYR A 83 4.50 2.80 -16.33
CA TYR A 83 4.73 4.04 -17.01
C TYR A 83 5.76 4.86 -16.24
N ALA A 84 6.36 5.81 -16.94
CA ALA A 84 7.22 6.81 -16.33
C ALA A 84 6.72 8.20 -16.69
N TRP A 85 6.97 9.14 -15.79
CA TRP A 85 6.91 10.57 -16.09
C TRP A 85 8.32 11.04 -16.47
N PRO A 86 8.70 11.16 -17.75
CA PRO A 86 10.05 11.59 -18.10
C PRO A 86 10.40 12.96 -17.55
N ASP A 87 11.69 13.23 -17.35
CA ASP A 87 12.12 14.59 -17.07
C ASP A 87 11.91 15.44 -18.33
N PRO A 88 11.10 16.52 -18.27
CA PRO A 88 10.84 17.36 -19.44
C PRO A 88 12.10 18.09 -19.94
N THR A 89 13.16 18.14 -19.14
CA THR A 89 14.45 18.76 -19.47
C THR A 89 15.51 17.78 -19.95
N ALA A 90 15.26 16.47 -19.82
CA ALA A 90 16.19 15.45 -20.29
C ALA A 90 16.12 15.27 -21.80
N GLU A 91 17.28 15.04 -22.43
CA GLU A 91 17.35 14.60 -23.82
C GLU A 91 16.63 13.25 -23.99
N ASP A 92 15.93 13.08 -25.11
CA ASP A 92 15.22 11.85 -25.52
C ASP A 92 14.13 11.33 -24.57
N ASN A 93 13.51 12.17 -23.73
CA ASN A 93 12.52 11.75 -22.71
C ASN A 93 13.09 10.66 -21.78
N ALA A 94 14.36 10.78 -21.40
CA ALA A 94 14.96 9.86 -20.44
C ALA A 94 14.23 9.90 -19.08
N TYR A 95 14.22 8.75 -18.41
CA TYR A 95 13.65 8.60 -17.07
C TYR A 95 14.52 7.68 -16.22
N THR A 96 14.38 7.80 -14.92
CA THR A 96 15.06 7.00 -13.90
C THR A 96 14.05 6.14 -13.14
N ALA A 97 14.55 5.25 -12.27
CA ALA A 97 13.70 4.46 -11.38
C ALA A 97 12.84 5.32 -10.45
N ALA A 98 13.23 6.58 -10.18
CA ALA A 98 12.44 7.51 -9.36
C ALA A 98 11.16 7.97 -10.07
N ASP A 99 11.09 7.84 -11.40
CA ASP A 99 10.02 8.39 -12.23
C ASP A 99 8.94 7.37 -12.58
N VAL A 100 9.21 6.09 -12.30
CA VAL A 100 8.36 4.97 -12.69
C VAL A 100 7.26 4.70 -11.67
N VAL A 101 6.10 4.31 -12.17
CA VAL A 101 4.97 3.78 -11.41
C VAL A 101 4.52 2.48 -12.08
N SER A 102 4.18 1.47 -11.28
CA SER A 102 3.53 0.25 -11.74
C SER A 102 2.09 0.21 -11.23
N VAL A 103 1.18 -0.19 -12.10
CA VAL A 103 -0.24 -0.37 -11.80
C VAL A 103 -0.60 -1.81 -12.10
N LYS A 104 -1.10 -2.53 -11.09
CA LYS A 104 -1.59 -3.89 -11.21
C LYS A 104 -3.09 -3.86 -11.47
N LEU A 105 -3.53 -4.50 -12.53
CA LEU A 105 -4.93 -4.62 -12.92
C LEU A 105 -5.39 -6.08 -12.86
N GLU A 106 -6.65 -6.26 -12.49
CA GLU A 106 -7.36 -7.54 -12.51
C GLU A 106 -8.63 -7.40 -13.37
N GLN A 107 -8.95 -8.47 -14.10
CA GLN A 107 -10.18 -8.50 -14.88
C GLN A 107 -11.37 -8.88 -13.99
N HIS A 108 -12.33 -7.96 -13.85
CA HIS A 108 -13.59 -8.18 -13.14
C HIS A 108 -14.75 -8.20 -14.14
N GLY A 109 -15.18 -9.42 -14.48
CA GLY A 109 -16.17 -9.63 -15.54
C GLY A 109 -15.58 -9.22 -16.89
N THR A 110 -16.17 -8.21 -17.56
CA THR A 110 -15.69 -7.71 -18.86
C THR A 110 -14.83 -6.46 -18.75
N ARG A 111 -14.49 -6.00 -17.54
CA ARG A 111 -13.74 -4.76 -17.33
C ARG A 111 -12.43 -5.02 -16.60
N TRP A 112 -11.41 -4.27 -16.95
CA TRP A 112 -10.19 -4.18 -16.18
C TRP A 112 -10.35 -3.15 -15.07
N LEU A 113 -9.90 -3.49 -13.87
CA LEU A 113 -9.93 -2.64 -12.70
C LEU A 113 -8.57 -2.65 -12.01
N ILE A 114 -8.26 -1.60 -11.27
CA ILE A 114 -6.98 -1.39 -10.60
C ILE A 114 -7.02 -2.05 -9.23
N ALA A 115 -6.14 -3.03 -9.01
CA ALA A 115 -5.98 -3.73 -7.75
C ALA A 115 -4.91 -3.05 -6.86
N ASP A 116 -3.79 -2.64 -7.45
CA ASP A 116 -2.66 -2.06 -6.74
C ASP A 116 -1.95 -1.00 -7.60
N ILE A 117 -1.34 -0.01 -6.94
CA ILE A 117 -0.48 1.00 -7.52
C ILE A 117 0.78 1.07 -6.65
N ASN A 118 1.93 0.83 -7.26
CA ASN A 118 3.20 0.92 -6.59
C ASN A 118 4.07 2.01 -7.26
N PRO A 119 4.59 3.00 -6.51
CA PRO A 119 5.41 4.09 -7.03
C PRO A 119 6.86 3.65 -7.35
N ALA A 120 7.03 2.46 -7.90
CA ALA A 120 8.28 1.85 -8.34
C ALA A 120 8.01 0.80 -9.44
N HIS A 121 9.06 0.18 -9.95
CA HIS A 121 8.95 -0.96 -10.87
C HIS A 121 8.30 -2.18 -10.21
N THR A 122 7.60 -2.97 -11.00
CA THR A 122 6.94 -4.22 -10.63
C THR A 122 7.94 -5.27 -10.14
N ASP A 123 9.13 -5.35 -10.75
CA ASP A 123 10.16 -6.33 -10.35
C ASP A 123 10.77 -5.99 -8.98
N LEU A 124 10.76 -4.70 -8.64
CA LEU A 124 11.34 -4.16 -7.43
C LEU A 124 10.37 -3.14 -6.85
N PRO A 125 9.26 -3.60 -6.24
CA PRO A 125 8.23 -2.72 -5.67
C PRO A 125 8.79 -1.94 -4.49
N LEU A 126 8.16 -0.80 -4.21
CA LEU A 126 8.37 -0.07 -2.97
C LEU A 126 7.61 -0.77 -1.85
N THR A 127 8.34 -1.28 -0.86
CA THR A 127 7.82 -1.81 0.41
C THR A 127 8.17 -0.86 1.54
N SER A 128 7.53 -0.99 2.69
CA SER A 128 7.82 -0.20 3.90
C SER A 128 9.28 -0.35 4.34
N ALA A 129 9.80 -1.59 4.31
CA ALA A 129 11.20 -1.86 4.65
C ALA A 129 12.17 -1.17 3.67
N ARG A 130 11.89 -1.26 2.36
CA ARG A 130 12.72 -0.62 1.35
C ARG A 130 12.64 0.90 1.41
N ALA A 131 11.45 1.45 1.62
CA ALA A 131 11.24 2.88 1.78
C ALA A 131 12.03 3.44 2.97
N ARG A 132 11.99 2.77 4.14
CA ARG A 132 12.83 3.12 5.30
C ARG A 132 14.33 3.04 4.99
N GLY A 133 14.75 2.02 4.23
CA GLY A 133 16.13 1.89 3.74
C GLY A 133 16.55 3.09 2.89
N ILE A 134 15.74 3.45 1.88
CA ILE A 134 15.99 4.60 1.00
C ILE A 134 16.13 5.89 1.83
N LEU A 135 15.18 6.20 2.72
CA LEU A 135 15.26 7.41 3.54
C LEU A 135 16.49 7.44 4.45
N THR A 136 16.87 6.29 5.02
CA THR A 136 18.05 6.19 5.89
C THR A 136 19.32 6.49 5.09
N THR A 137 19.46 5.91 3.90
CA THR A 137 20.59 6.19 3.01
C THR A 137 20.58 7.64 2.52
N SER A 138 19.42 8.19 2.15
CA SER A 138 19.31 9.59 1.73
C SER A 138 19.72 10.55 2.84
N LYS A 139 19.31 10.32 4.09
CA LYS A 139 19.74 11.13 5.25
C LYS A 139 21.24 11.05 5.52
N ILE A 140 21.86 9.90 5.27
CA ILE A 140 23.33 9.77 5.36
C ILE A 140 24.02 10.61 4.28
N LEU A 141 23.40 10.74 3.10
CA LEU A 141 23.93 11.50 1.96
C LEU A 141 23.68 13.00 2.08
N THR A 142 22.61 13.42 2.76
CA THR A 142 22.35 14.83 3.09
C THR A 142 23.01 15.13 4.44
N GLU A 143 24.16 15.82 4.48
CA GLU A 143 24.85 16.20 5.73
C GLU A 143 24.02 17.07 6.69
N THR A 144 22.83 17.48 6.27
CA THR A 144 21.78 18.06 7.10
C THR A 144 20.62 17.06 7.16
N ASP A 145 20.03 16.82 8.34
CA ASP A 145 18.88 15.91 8.59
C ASP A 145 17.60 16.19 7.75
N ASN A 146 17.71 17.00 6.70
CA ASN A 146 16.68 17.38 5.75
C ASN A 146 16.48 16.29 4.70
N ILE A 147 15.24 15.82 4.62
CA ILE A 147 14.78 14.96 3.52
C ILE A 147 14.92 15.74 2.20
N PRO A 148 15.40 15.13 1.09
CA PRO A 148 15.48 15.81 -0.20
C PRO A 148 14.13 16.43 -0.57
N SER A 149 14.13 17.68 -1.06
CA SER A 149 12.90 18.37 -1.49
C SER A 149 12.35 17.84 -2.83
N GLU A 150 12.93 16.77 -3.35
CA GLU A 150 12.58 16.18 -4.62
C GLU A 150 11.28 15.38 -4.47
N PRO A 151 10.27 15.64 -5.32
CA PRO A 151 8.94 15.05 -5.14
C PRO A 151 8.84 13.52 -5.15
N TRP A 152 9.82 12.78 -5.69
CA TRP A 152 9.88 11.32 -5.59
C TRP A 152 9.92 10.83 -4.13
N VAL A 153 10.31 11.72 -3.21
CA VAL A 153 10.41 11.41 -1.79
C VAL A 153 9.05 11.22 -1.14
N LEU A 154 7.97 11.77 -1.69
CA LEU A 154 6.64 11.70 -1.08
C LEU A 154 6.13 10.26 -0.96
N PRO A 155 6.07 9.46 -2.04
CA PRO A 155 5.70 8.04 -1.91
C PRO A 155 6.67 7.25 -1.01
N VAL A 156 7.97 7.56 -1.04
CA VAL A 156 8.96 6.93 -0.15
C VAL A 156 8.64 7.27 1.32
N ALA A 157 8.40 8.53 1.65
CA ALA A 157 8.04 8.97 2.98
C ALA A 157 6.73 8.35 3.45
N PHE A 158 5.74 8.22 2.56
CA PHE A 158 4.44 7.62 2.86
C PHE A 158 4.55 6.11 3.18
N TYR A 159 5.28 5.36 2.36
CA TYR A 159 5.54 3.93 2.62
C TYR A 159 6.44 3.72 3.83
N ALA A 160 7.36 4.63 4.12
CA ALA A 160 8.19 4.55 5.32
C ALA A 160 7.44 4.92 6.62
N GLY A 161 6.26 5.54 6.52
CA GLY A 161 5.51 6.08 7.65
C GLY A 161 6.02 7.43 8.17
N ALA A 162 6.89 8.10 7.41
CA ALA A 162 7.41 9.44 7.69
C ALA A 162 6.47 10.56 7.19
N LEU A 163 5.68 10.28 6.14
CA LEU A 163 4.56 11.09 5.71
C LEU A 163 3.27 10.36 6.07
N GLN A 164 2.34 11.04 6.75
CA GLN A 164 1.06 10.48 7.16
C GLN A 164 -0.06 11.30 6.52
N LEU A 165 -0.85 10.67 5.65
CA LEU A 165 -2.07 11.27 5.15
C LEU A 165 -3.16 11.21 6.22
N PRO A 166 -4.05 12.21 6.31
CA PRO A 166 -5.18 12.14 7.23
C PRO A 166 -6.04 10.90 6.95
N LEU A 167 -6.44 10.20 8.01
CA LEU A 167 -7.45 9.15 7.90
C LEU A 167 -8.82 9.77 7.65
N GLN A 168 -9.58 9.20 6.72
CA GLN A 168 -10.96 9.61 6.47
C GLN A 168 -11.83 9.26 7.69
N PRO A 169 -12.63 10.21 8.23
CA PRO A 169 -13.43 9.97 9.43
C PRO A 169 -14.40 8.79 9.31
N SER A 170 -14.91 8.53 8.10
CA SER A 170 -15.85 7.44 7.80
C SER A 170 -15.18 6.12 7.45
N ALA A 171 -13.83 6.04 7.48
CA ALA A 171 -13.14 4.83 7.08
C ALA A 171 -13.21 3.72 8.14
N MET A 172 -13.30 4.06 9.43
CA MET A 172 -13.25 3.04 10.49
C MET A 172 -14.58 2.30 10.59
N ALA A 173 -14.55 0.97 10.50
CA ALA A 173 -15.78 0.17 10.53
C ALA A 173 -16.27 -0.17 11.96
N ASP A 174 -15.40 -0.07 12.96
CA ASP A 174 -15.72 -0.36 14.36
C ASP A 174 -14.70 0.27 15.33
N ALA A 175 -15.00 0.14 16.63
CA ALA A 175 -14.19 0.69 17.73
C ALA A 175 -12.74 0.13 17.78
N VAL A 176 -12.46 -1.03 17.16
CA VAL A 176 -11.10 -1.56 17.09
C VAL A 176 -10.32 -0.84 15.99
N GLU A 177 -10.91 -0.64 14.81
CA GLU A 177 -10.30 0.16 13.74
C GLU A 177 -10.06 1.62 14.18
N GLU A 178 -11.00 2.22 14.91
CA GLU A 178 -10.88 3.57 15.49
C GLU A 178 -9.67 3.75 16.41
N LEU A 179 -9.24 2.68 17.09
CA LEU A 179 -8.04 2.69 17.93
C LEU A 179 -6.79 2.28 17.13
N LEU A 180 -6.92 1.28 16.28
CA LEU A 180 -5.81 0.67 15.56
C LEU A 180 -5.22 1.64 14.53
N MET A 181 -6.04 2.23 13.64
CA MET A 181 -5.51 3.01 12.51
C MET A 181 -4.78 4.29 12.96
N PRO A 182 -5.36 5.17 13.80
CA PRO A 182 -4.61 6.32 14.32
C PRO A 182 -3.40 5.90 15.15
N GLY A 183 -3.50 4.77 15.84
CA GLY A 183 -2.40 4.17 16.58
C GLY A 183 -1.22 3.79 15.69
N LEU A 184 -1.48 3.07 14.60
CA LEU A 184 -0.47 2.69 13.61
C LEU A 184 0.17 3.95 12.98
N GLN A 185 -0.61 4.97 12.62
CA GLN A 185 -0.06 6.24 12.13
C GLN A 185 0.86 6.92 13.14
N HIS A 186 0.41 7.04 14.39
CA HIS A 186 1.18 7.66 15.47
C HIS A 186 2.52 6.94 15.73
N ARG A 187 2.56 5.62 15.51
CA ARG A 187 3.75 4.78 15.64
C ARG A 187 4.51 4.58 14.33
N THR A 188 4.28 5.49 13.38
CA THR A 188 5.00 5.59 12.11
C THR A 188 5.00 4.29 11.31
N TYR A 189 3.91 3.51 11.39
CA TYR A 189 3.69 2.45 10.43
C TYR A 189 3.45 3.07 9.04
N GLY A 190 4.09 2.52 8.02
CA GLY A 190 3.88 2.90 6.63
C GLY A 190 2.48 2.57 6.14
N ALA A 191 2.06 3.20 5.05
CA ALA A 191 0.74 3.03 4.46
C ALA A 191 0.35 1.55 4.24
N MET A 192 1.29 0.76 3.73
CA MET A 192 1.08 -0.67 3.49
C MET A 192 0.79 -1.46 4.76
N LEU A 193 1.47 -1.16 5.86
CA LEU A 193 1.23 -1.82 7.13
C LEU A 193 -0.08 -1.37 7.77
N GLN A 194 -0.53 -0.14 7.49
CA GLN A 194 -1.86 0.30 7.93
C GLN A 194 -2.96 -0.49 7.23
N ILE A 195 -2.89 -0.62 5.89
CA ILE A 195 -3.83 -1.42 5.11
C ILE A 195 -3.80 -2.89 5.53
N ARG A 196 -2.61 -3.47 5.66
CA ARG A 196 -2.49 -4.88 6.06
C ARG A 196 -2.94 -5.13 7.49
N GLY A 197 -2.74 -4.18 8.40
CA GLY A 197 -3.28 -4.22 9.75
C GLY A 197 -4.80 -4.17 9.79
N ARG A 198 -5.41 -3.33 8.96
CA ARG A 198 -6.86 -3.27 8.79
C ARG A 198 -7.42 -4.57 8.20
N ARG A 199 -6.78 -5.09 7.15
CA ARG A 199 -7.15 -6.38 6.53
C ARG A 199 -7.09 -7.52 7.54
N LEU A 200 -6.01 -7.61 8.31
CA LEU A 200 -5.85 -8.61 9.37
C LEU A 200 -7.01 -8.57 10.38
N TRP A 201 -7.42 -7.38 10.81
CA TRP A 201 -8.56 -7.23 11.71
C TRP A 201 -9.87 -7.66 11.06
N ARG A 202 -10.14 -7.20 9.84
CA ARG A 202 -11.37 -7.51 9.09
C ARG A 202 -11.51 -8.99 8.78
N ASP A 203 -10.43 -9.64 8.34
CA ASP A 203 -10.41 -11.07 8.05
C ASP A 203 -10.70 -11.87 9.33
N PHE A 204 -10.14 -11.46 10.48
CA PHE A 204 -10.45 -12.08 11.77
C PHE A 204 -11.91 -11.91 12.17
N LYS A 205 -12.45 -10.69 12.04
CA LYS A 205 -13.84 -10.37 12.34
C LYS A 205 -14.79 -11.19 11.48
N ALA A 206 -14.54 -11.26 10.17
CA ALA A 206 -15.32 -12.07 9.25
C ALA A 206 -15.29 -13.57 9.58
N ALA A 207 -14.16 -14.07 10.06
CA ALA A 207 -14.00 -15.48 10.41
C ALA A 207 -14.63 -15.89 11.75
N THR A 208 -14.84 -14.93 12.68
CA THR A 208 -15.17 -15.28 14.08
C THR A 208 -16.30 -14.49 14.72
N ASP A 209 -16.73 -13.37 14.13
CA ASP A 209 -17.72 -12.44 14.69
C ASP A 209 -17.52 -12.16 16.20
N PRO A 210 -16.36 -11.62 16.58
CA PRO A 210 -15.97 -11.51 17.98
C PRO A 210 -16.79 -10.43 18.71
N GLU A 211 -17.07 -10.67 20.00
CA GLU A 211 -17.59 -9.62 20.88
C GLU A 211 -16.54 -8.50 21.03
N LEU A 212 -16.97 -7.27 20.74
CA LEU A 212 -16.10 -6.08 20.73
C LEU A 212 -15.96 -5.42 22.10
N GLU A 213 -16.20 -6.15 23.19
CA GLU A 213 -15.92 -5.64 24.52
C GLU A 213 -14.40 -5.41 24.70
N LYS A 214 -14.04 -4.24 25.24
CA LYS A 214 -12.64 -3.81 25.46
C LYS A 214 -11.84 -3.80 24.16
N PRO A 215 -12.21 -2.93 23.20
CA PRO A 215 -11.59 -2.87 21.88
C PRO A 215 -10.08 -2.61 21.94
N GLU A 216 -9.57 -2.01 23.02
CA GLU A 216 -8.14 -1.78 23.28
C GLU A 216 -7.33 -3.08 23.28
N GLY A 217 -7.89 -4.16 23.82
CA GLY A 217 -7.24 -5.46 23.83
C GLY A 217 -7.12 -6.08 22.44
N TRP A 218 -8.13 -5.87 21.60
CA TRP A 218 -8.15 -6.35 20.22
C TRP A 218 -7.22 -5.54 19.31
N ALA A 219 -7.25 -4.21 19.43
CA ALA A 219 -6.34 -3.34 18.70
C ALA A 219 -4.87 -3.62 19.06
N ALA A 220 -4.55 -3.77 20.35
CA ALA A 220 -3.22 -4.16 20.80
C ALA A 220 -2.78 -5.54 20.27
N ALA A 221 -3.71 -6.50 20.20
CA ALA A 221 -3.39 -7.83 19.67
C ALA A 221 -3.11 -7.78 18.16
N ALA A 222 -3.94 -7.06 17.39
CA ALA A 222 -3.77 -6.88 15.96
C ALA A 222 -2.43 -6.18 15.64
N GLU A 223 -2.11 -5.09 16.35
CA GLU A 223 -0.84 -4.41 16.15
C GLU A 223 0.37 -5.28 16.52
N PHE A 224 0.29 -6.03 17.63
CA PHE A 224 1.40 -6.91 17.98
C PHE A 224 1.68 -7.91 16.85
N ILE A 225 0.64 -8.50 16.25
CA ILE A 225 0.81 -9.39 15.09
C ILE A 225 1.41 -8.63 13.91
N MET A 226 0.96 -7.41 13.62
CA MET A 226 1.58 -6.58 12.57
C MET A 226 3.06 -6.29 12.83
N SER A 227 3.45 -6.07 14.08
CA SER A 227 4.84 -5.88 14.47
C SER A 227 5.70 -7.12 14.21
N GLU A 228 5.13 -8.33 14.34
CA GLU A 228 5.78 -9.58 13.95
C GLU A 228 5.87 -9.70 12.42
N GLN A 229 4.80 -9.35 11.69
CA GLN A 229 4.76 -9.40 10.22
C GLN A 229 5.76 -8.44 9.56
N ASP A 230 6.08 -7.29 10.17
CA ASP A 230 7.08 -6.33 9.70
C ASP A 230 8.44 -6.46 10.42
N LYS A 231 8.62 -7.48 11.29
CA LYS A 231 9.84 -7.70 12.09
C LYS A 231 10.31 -6.47 12.88
N ARG A 232 9.39 -5.66 13.42
CA ARG A 232 9.71 -4.46 14.21
C ARG A 232 10.24 -4.75 15.61
N GLY A 233 10.20 -6.01 16.06
CA GLY A 233 10.77 -6.43 17.34
C GLY A 233 10.07 -5.88 18.58
N GLN A 234 8.79 -5.47 18.47
CA GLN A 234 8.03 -5.01 19.63
C GLN A 234 7.64 -6.18 20.54
N THR A 235 7.59 -5.93 21.85
CA THR A 235 7.10 -6.92 22.81
C THR A 235 5.60 -6.75 23.05
N GLN A 236 4.91 -7.85 23.40
CA GLN A 236 3.48 -7.83 23.73
C GLN A 236 3.16 -6.82 24.84
N ALA A 237 4.03 -6.70 25.85
CA ALA A 237 3.87 -5.76 26.95
C ALA A 237 4.02 -4.30 26.49
N ALA A 238 4.94 -4.02 25.56
CA ALA A 238 5.11 -2.68 25.01
C ALA A 238 3.88 -2.23 24.21
N VAL A 239 3.34 -3.11 23.35
CA VAL A 239 2.12 -2.80 22.59
C VAL A 239 0.92 -2.67 23.52
N ALA A 240 0.72 -3.58 24.46
CA ALA A 240 -0.39 -3.52 25.42
C ALA A 240 -0.42 -2.18 26.19
N LYS A 241 0.75 -1.66 26.58
CA LYS A 241 0.87 -0.36 27.25
C LYS A 241 0.40 0.81 26.37
N GLN A 242 0.64 0.77 25.06
CA GLN A 242 0.22 1.85 24.14
C GLN A 242 -1.30 1.97 24.08
N TYR A 243 -2.02 0.86 24.21
CA TYR A 243 -3.48 0.81 24.24
C TYR A 243 -4.06 0.86 25.66
N LYS A 244 -3.24 1.09 26.69
CA LYS A 244 -3.66 1.04 28.11
C LYS A 244 -4.37 -0.27 28.47
N SER A 245 -4.00 -1.36 27.81
CA SER A 245 -4.56 -2.69 28.01
C SER A 245 -3.60 -3.55 28.84
N GLY A 246 -4.15 -4.43 29.68
CA GLY A 246 -3.35 -5.38 30.46
C GLY A 246 -2.86 -6.53 29.58
N LEU A 247 -1.64 -7.01 29.82
CA LEU A 247 -1.07 -8.14 29.06
C LEU A 247 -1.98 -9.38 29.09
N ALA A 248 -2.63 -9.64 30.23
CA ALA A 248 -3.60 -10.74 30.40
C ALA A 248 -4.81 -10.64 29.47
N ALA A 249 -5.17 -9.44 29.00
CA ALA A 249 -6.25 -9.23 28.03
C ALA A 249 -5.77 -9.38 26.57
N VAL A 250 -4.51 -9.06 26.28
CA VAL A 250 -3.94 -9.05 24.92
C VAL A 250 -3.49 -10.44 24.47
N VAL A 251 -2.80 -11.20 25.33
CA VAL A 251 -2.23 -12.52 24.96
C VAL A 251 -3.27 -13.52 24.46
N PRO A 252 -4.44 -13.69 25.11
CA PRO A 252 -5.46 -14.60 24.60
C PRO A 252 -5.99 -14.18 23.22
N ARG A 253 -6.15 -12.87 22.98
CA ARG A 253 -6.63 -12.31 21.71
C ARG A 253 -5.62 -12.52 20.58
N ILE A 254 -4.32 -12.37 20.84
CA ILE A 254 -3.27 -12.71 19.87
C ILE A 254 -3.41 -14.17 19.43
N ARG A 255 -3.58 -15.10 20.39
CA ARG A 255 -3.76 -16.52 20.09
C ARG A 255 -5.03 -16.80 19.29
N GLN A 256 -6.13 -16.11 19.61
CA GLN A 256 -7.39 -16.23 18.90
C GLN A 256 -7.27 -15.76 17.44
N ILE A 257 -6.70 -14.59 17.20
CA ILE A 257 -6.49 -14.06 15.84
C ILE A 257 -5.60 -15.02 15.04
N LYS A 258 -4.43 -15.39 15.57
CA LYS A 258 -3.50 -16.29 14.86
C LYS A 258 -4.13 -17.65 14.57
N LYS A 259 -4.91 -18.21 15.51
CA LYS A 259 -5.59 -19.49 15.32
C LYS A 259 -6.68 -19.40 14.25
N ALA A 260 -7.54 -18.38 14.32
CA ALA A 260 -8.63 -18.20 13.38
C ALA A 260 -8.13 -17.95 11.95
N LEU A 261 -7.03 -17.20 11.81
CA LEU A 261 -6.43 -16.88 10.52
C LEU A 261 -5.36 -17.87 10.07
N ALA A 262 -5.08 -18.92 10.85
CA ALA A 262 -4.03 -19.91 10.61
C ALA A 262 -2.61 -19.32 10.42
N ILE A 263 -2.28 -18.24 11.13
CA ILE A 263 -0.97 -17.57 11.04
C ILE A 263 0.08 -18.35 11.84
N GLN A 264 1.09 -18.89 11.15
CA GLN A 264 2.20 -19.64 11.76
C GLN A 264 3.56 -18.93 11.69
N GLY A 265 3.66 -17.85 10.92
CA GLY A 265 4.89 -17.10 10.68
C GLY A 265 4.60 -15.80 9.93
N LEU A 266 5.47 -15.46 8.97
CA LEU A 266 5.15 -14.41 8.01
C LEU A 266 4.06 -14.91 7.06
N ASP A 267 3.02 -14.10 6.89
CA ASP A 267 1.85 -14.40 6.09
C ASP A 267 1.74 -13.35 4.99
N GLU A 268 1.79 -13.76 3.72
CA GLU A 268 1.78 -12.87 2.54
C GLU A 268 0.56 -11.94 2.47
N ARG A 269 -0.54 -12.31 3.15
CA ARG A 269 -1.73 -11.46 3.27
C ARG A 269 -1.47 -10.24 4.15
N TYR A 270 -0.64 -10.36 5.17
CA TYR A 270 -0.47 -9.36 6.23
C TYR A 270 0.96 -8.80 6.36
N THR A 271 1.94 -9.41 5.70
CA THR A 271 3.30 -8.87 5.60
C THR A 271 3.47 -7.99 4.38
N ASP A 272 4.26 -6.92 4.55
CA ASP A 272 4.72 -6.06 3.46
C ASP A 272 6.14 -6.42 3.01
N LEU A 273 6.67 -7.54 3.49
CA LEU A 273 7.96 -8.06 3.06
C LEU A 273 7.77 -8.79 1.74
N GLN A 274 8.54 -8.39 0.73
CA GLN A 274 8.51 -9.04 -0.58
C GLN A 274 9.04 -10.47 -0.45
N THR A 275 8.21 -11.45 -0.78
CA THR A 275 8.57 -12.88 -0.79
C THR A 275 8.71 -13.44 -2.21
N THR A 276 8.29 -12.69 -3.24
CA THR A 276 8.22 -13.17 -4.62
C THR A 276 8.94 -12.20 -5.57
N GLN A 277 9.87 -12.75 -6.37
CA GLN A 277 10.48 -12.09 -7.52
C GLN A 277 9.72 -12.51 -8.77
N ILE A 278 9.43 -11.57 -9.67
CA ILE A 278 9.00 -11.91 -11.03
C ILE A 278 10.25 -12.41 -11.76
N VAL A 279 10.39 -13.74 -11.84
CA VAL A 279 11.50 -14.36 -12.56
C VAL A 279 11.08 -14.56 -14.01
N TYR A 280 11.75 -13.88 -14.93
CA TYR A 280 11.61 -14.14 -16.36
C TYR A 280 12.12 -15.56 -16.68
N LYS A 281 11.35 -16.33 -17.44
CA LYS A 281 11.95 -17.41 -18.22
C LYS A 281 12.54 -16.74 -19.44
N ASP A 282 13.87 -16.69 -19.51
CA ASP A 282 14.58 -16.33 -20.74
C ASP A 282 13.99 -17.17 -21.89
N GLN A 283 13.51 -16.49 -22.95
CA GLN A 283 13.17 -17.14 -24.22
C GLN A 283 14.41 -17.23 -25.09
#